data_AF-A0A812YC29-F1
#
_entry.id   AF-A0A812YC29-F1
#
_cell.length_a   1.000
_cell.length_b   1.000
_cell.length_c   1.000
_cell.angle_alpha   90.00
_cell.angle_beta   90.00
_cell.angle_gamma   90.00
#
_symmetry.space_group_name_H-M   'P 1'
#
loop_
_entity.id
_entity.type
_entity.pdbx_description
1 polymer ?
#
loop_
_entity_poly.entity_id
_entity_poly.type
_entity_poly.pdbx_seq_one_letter_code
_entity_poly.pdbx_strand_id
1 'polypeptide(L)'
;MVWTNSFLKKHGASPNAVMSAGICARFLQMVVSFFVGWLADIYGVAFVTLLSGAVLGCAGFPLFILLATYPDSLINLFLTYSIGYGLIGAMVGTVVFMYCAELFPTSVRNLGVGISYNVGFGLFGGFAPLVAEASLQWSVYGPGLLLSGAGLITFLSVATSVMGLRAGKLKLAYLRPELYCRGFARVDRKAPDFPNVVVPPAVDCEKVAGM
;
A
#
# COMPACT_ATOMS: atom_id res chain seq x y z
N MET A 1 -13.17 -0.61 2.52
CA MET A 1 -13.02 0.75 3.08
C MET A 1 -14.31 1.08 3.83
N VAL A 2 -14.24 1.67 5.03
CA VAL A 2 -15.42 1.78 5.92
C VAL A 2 -16.55 2.61 5.29
N TRP A 3 -16.21 3.70 4.59
CA TRP A 3 -17.19 4.60 3.98
C TRP A 3 -17.92 3.99 2.76
N THR A 4 -17.33 3.04 2.05
CA THR A 4 -17.96 2.39 0.88
C THR A 4 -19.23 1.64 1.27
N ASN A 5 -19.25 1.01 2.45
CA ASN A 5 -20.44 0.36 2.97
C ASN A 5 -21.56 1.37 3.24
N SER A 6 -21.22 2.53 3.79
CA SER A 6 -22.17 3.62 4.04
C SER A 6 -22.73 4.18 2.73
N PHE A 7 -21.88 4.37 1.72
CA PHE A 7 -22.28 4.81 0.39
C PHE A 7 -23.25 3.81 -0.27
N LEU A 8 -22.88 2.53 -0.31
CA LEU A 8 -23.70 1.48 -0.93
C LEU A 8 -25.05 1.31 -0.24
N LYS A 9 -25.08 1.38 1.10
CA LYS A 9 -26.32 1.33 1.87
C LYS A 9 -27.26 2.50 1.56
N LYS A 10 -26.72 3.71 1.35
CA LYS A 10 -27.52 4.88 0.95
C LYS A 10 -28.09 4.76 -0.47
N HIS A 11 -27.43 4.03 -1.35
CA HIS A 11 -27.81 3.88 -2.75
C HIS A 11 -28.62 2.60 -3.03
N GLY A 12 -29.19 1.96 -2.00
CA GLY A 12 -30.15 0.86 -2.15
C GLY A 12 -29.58 -0.57 -2.11
N ALA A 13 -28.26 -0.72 -2.01
CA ALA A 13 -27.64 -2.04 -2.03
C ALA A 13 -28.03 -2.89 -0.79
N SER A 14 -28.30 -4.18 -1.03
CA SER A 14 -28.64 -5.14 0.04
C SER A 14 -27.54 -5.21 1.10
N PRO A 15 -27.84 -4.97 2.39
CA PRO A 15 -26.84 -5.00 3.46
C PRO A 15 -26.06 -6.32 3.54
N ASN A 16 -26.75 -7.44 3.30
CA ASN A 16 -26.14 -8.77 3.32
C ASN A 16 -25.11 -8.95 2.20
N ALA A 17 -25.40 -8.41 1.00
CA ALA A 17 -24.49 -8.46 -0.13
C ALA A 17 -23.25 -7.57 0.09
N VAL A 18 -23.45 -6.36 0.60
CA VAL A 18 -22.36 -5.43 0.91
C VAL A 18 -21.43 -6.02 1.98
N MET A 19 -21.99 -6.64 3.02
CA MET A 19 -21.22 -7.32 4.06
C MET A 19 -20.44 -8.53 3.52
N SER A 20 -21.08 -9.39 2.73
CA SER A 20 -20.41 -10.57 2.16
C SER A 20 -19.27 -10.17 1.21
N ALA A 21 -19.50 -9.19 0.33
CA ALA A 21 -18.46 -8.65 -0.53
C ALA A 21 -17.31 -8.02 0.25
N GLY A 22 -17.61 -7.31 1.35
CA GLY A 22 -16.61 -6.76 2.25
C GLY A 22 -15.76 -7.84 2.92
N ILE A 23 -16.37 -8.93 3.40
CA ILE A 23 -15.66 -10.08 3.99
C ILE A 23 -14.77 -10.74 2.94
N CYS A 24 -15.29 -10.98 1.74
CA CYS A 24 -14.51 -11.53 0.63
C CYS A 24 -13.32 -10.63 0.27
N ALA A 25 -13.50 -9.30 0.29
CA ALA A 25 -12.42 -8.35 0.07
C ALA A 25 -11.29 -8.51 1.10
N ARG A 26 -11.63 -8.67 2.39
CA ARG A 26 -10.66 -8.84 3.48
C ARG A 26 -9.96 -10.19 3.43
N PHE A 27 -10.70 -11.24 3.10
CA PHE A 27 -10.13 -12.56 2.92
C PHE A 27 -9.15 -12.58 1.74
N LEU A 28 -9.54 -12.01 0.59
CA LEU A 28 -8.66 -11.85 -0.55
C LEU A 28 -7.42 -11.04 -0.17
N GLN A 29 -7.59 -9.94 0.57
CA GLN A 29 -6.48 -9.13 1.06
C GLN A 29 -5.48 -9.95 1.88
N MET A 30 -5.97 -10.81 2.78
CA MET A 30 -5.13 -11.68 3.61
C MET A 30 -4.35 -12.71 2.78
N VAL A 31 -4.95 -13.30 1.75
CA VAL A 31 -4.25 -14.26 0.88
C VAL A 31 -3.22 -13.53 0.00
N VAL A 32 -3.61 -12.41 -0.59
CA VAL A 32 -2.77 -11.65 -1.51
C VAL A 32 -1.62 -10.93 -0.79
N SER A 33 -1.78 -10.60 0.49
CA SER A 33 -0.70 -9.98 1.27
C SER A 33 0.57 -10.84 1.35
N PHE A 34 0.46 -12.17 1.32
CA PHE A 34 1.64 -13.04 1.26
C PHE A 34 2.42 -12.84 -0.04
N PHE A 35 1.71 -12.76 -1.17
CA PHE A 35 2.32 -12.51 -2.48
C PHE A 35 2.90 -11.10 -2.59
N VAL A 36 2.21 -10.08 -2.05
CA VAL A 36 2.71 -8.70 -2.04
C VAL A 36 3.95 -8.59 -1.15
N GLY A 37 3.97 -9.26 0.01
CA GLY A 37 5.14 -9.33 0.88
C GLY A 37 6.33 -9.98 0.17
N TRP A 38 6.11 -11.14 -0.45
CA TRP A 38 7.10 -11.82 -1.27
C TRP A 38 7.62 -10.93 -2.42
N LEU A 39 6.73 -10.21 -3.10
CA LEU A 39 7.11 -9.25 -4.15
C LEU A 39 7.98 -8.11 -3.60
N ALA A 40 7.65 -7.61 -2.40
CA ALA A 40 8.43 -6.58 -1.72
C ALA A 40 9.82 -7.09 -1.30
N ASP A 41 9.93 -8.37 -0.92
CA ASP A 41 11.22 -9.00 -0.61
C ASP A 41 12.09 -9.27 -1.85
N ILE A 42 11.52 -9.28 -3.07
CA ILE A 42 12.26 -9.47 -4.34
C ILE A 42 12.59 -8.15 -5.05
N TYR A 43 11.64 -7.23 -5.14
CA TYR A 43 11.81 -5.98 -5.89
C TYR A 43 12.08 -4.77 -4.99
N GLY A 44 12.00 -4.95 -3.68
CA GLY A 44 12.17 -3.90 -2.68
C GLY A 44 10.86 -3.19 -2.34
N VAL A 45 10.79 -2.74 -1.09
CA VAL A 45 9.60 -2.09 -0.53
C VAL A 45 9.25 -0.81 -1.28
N ALA A 46 10.24 0.02 -1.62
CA ALA A 46 10.01 1.28 -2.34
C ALA A 46 9.35 1.08 -3.72
N PHE A 47 9.74 0.03 -4.45
CA PHE A 47 9.14 -0.28 -5.76
C PHE A 47 7.68 -0.71 -5.62
N VAL A 48 7.39 -1.61 -4.67
CA VAL A 48 6.03 -2.08 -4.45
C VAL A 48 5.13 -0.97 -3.92
N THR A 49 5.63 -0.10 -3.04
CA THR A 49 4.88 1.08 -2.58
C THR A 49 4.59 2.04 -3.75
N LEU A 50 5.57 2.31 -4.61
CA LEU A 50 5.38 3.13 -5.81
C LEU A 50 4.33 2.53 -6.76
N LEU A 51 4.41 1.23 -7.02
CA LEU A 51 3.43 0.50 -7.83
C LEU A 51 2.03 0.58 -7.20
N SER A 52 1.92 0.36 -5.89
CA SER A 52 0.64 0.42 -5.18
C SER A 52 0.01 1.82 -5.27
N GLY A 53 0.80 2.89 -5.16
CA GLY A 53 0.35 4.27 -5.35
C GLY A 53 -0.12 4.54 -6.77
N ALA A 54 0.62 4.05 -7.78
CA ALA A 54 0.21 4.18 -9.19
C ALA A 54 -1.10 3.44 -9.47
N VAL A 55 -1.23 2.19 -9.00
CA VAL A 55 -2.44 1.38 -9.19
C VAL A 55 -3.62 2.04 -8.48
N LEU A 56 -3.48 2.50 -7.23
CA LEU A 56 -4.55 3.21 -6.54
C LEU A 56 -4.91 4.54 -7.24
N GLY A 57 -3.90 5.28 -7.70
CA GLY A 57 -4.07 6.55 -8.40
C GLY A 57 -4.80 6.42 -9.74
N CYS A 58 -4.52 5.36 -10.50
CA CYS A 58 -5.15 5.13 -11.80
C CYS A 58 -6.47 4.36 -11.69
N ALA A 59 -6.56 3.37 -10.80
CA ALA A 59 -7.71 2.46 -10.72
C ALA A 59 -8.75 2.88 -9.67
N GLY A 60 -8.41 3.72 -8.69
CA GLY A 60 -9.33 4.13 -7.63
C GLY A 60 -10.60 4.81 -8.16
N PHE A 61 -10.46 5.78 -9.06
CA PHE A 61 -11.57 6.51 -9.65
C PHE A 61 -12.43 5.67 -10.61
N PRO A 62 -11.87 4.94 -11.60
CA PRO A 62 -12.68 4.12 -12.50
C PRO A 62 -13.40 2.99 -11.77
N LEU A 63 -12.77 2.35 -10.77
CA LEU A 63 -13.45 1.35 -9.93
C LEU A 63 -14.61 1.96 -9.15
N PHE A 64 -14.47 3.22 -8.69
CA PHE A 64 -15.55 3.92 -8.03
C PHE A 64 -16.71 4.24 -8.99
N ILE A 65 -16.43 4.68 -10.22
CA ILE A 65 -17.47 4.92 -11.23
C ILE A 65 -18.26 3.64 -11.49
N LEU A 66 -17.56 2.52 -11.73
CA LEU A 66 -18.20 1.21 -11.92
C LEU A 66 -19.09 0.86 -10.72
N LEU A 67 -18.57 1.01 -9.50
CA LEU A 67 -19.33 0.75 -8.27
C LEU A 67 -20.59 1.64 -8.16
N ALA A 68 -20.48 2.93 -8.50
CA ALA A 68 -21.59 3.88 -8.43
C ALA A 68 -22.64 3.71 -9.55
N THR A 69 -22.25 3.16 -10.71
CA THR A 69 -23.15 3.00 -11.87
C THR A 69 -24.16 1.87 -11.65
N TYR A 70 -23.74 0.78 -11.01
CA TYR A 70 -24.60 -0.38 -10.75
C TYR A 70 -24.49 -0.83 -9.28
N PRO A 71 -25.05 -0.06 -8.32
CA PRO A 71 -24.94 -0.34 -6.89
C PRO A 71 -25.66 -1.64 -6.46
N ASP A 72 -26.73 -2.02 -7.17
CA ASP A 72 -27.55 -3.20 -6.84
C ASP A 72 -27.05 -4.50 -7.49
N SER A 73 -26.16 -4.40 -8.48
CA SER A 73 -25.64 -5.58 -9.17
C SER A 73 -24.62 -6.30 -8.31
N LEU A 74 -24.96 -7.53 -7.88
CA LEU A 74 -24.06 -8.38 -7.10
C LEU A 74 -22.71 -8.60 -7.82
N ILE A 75 -22.75 -8.85 -9.13
CA ILE A 75 -21.54 -9.10 -9.91
C ILE A 75 -20.62 -7.86 -9.88
N ASN A 76 -21.20 -6.68 -10.09
CA ASN A 76 -20.43 -5.42 -10.06
C ASN A 76 -19.84 -5.16 -8.67
N LEU A 77 -20.63 -5.38 -7.62
CA LEU A 77 -20.21 -5.23 -6.23
C LEU A 77 -19.02 -6.13 -5.89
N PHE A 78 -19.08 -7.43 -6.21
CA PHE A 78 -17.98 -8.36 -5.95
C PHE A 78 -16.74 -8.02 -6.80
N LEU A 79 -16.92 -7.67 -8.07
CA LEU A 79 -15.81 -7.34 -8.96
C LEU A 79 -15.08 -6.07 -8.52
N THR A 80 -15.80 -5.01 -8.22
CA THR A 80 -15.20 -3.72 -7.86
C THR A 80 -14.76 -3.69 -6.41
N TYR A 81 -15.61 -4.12 -5.47
CA TYR A 81 -15.33 -4.02 -4.03
C TYR A 81 -14.46 -5.16 -3.51
N SER A 82 -14.81 -6.41 -3.82
CA SER A 82 -14.04 -7.56 -3.34
C SER A 82 -12.73 -7.71 -4.09
N ILE A 83 -12.78 -7.79 -5.42
CA ILE A 83 -11.59 -8.04 -6.23
C ILE A 83 -10.80 -6.74 -6.42
N GLY A 84 -11.41 -5.69 -6.98
CA GLY A 84 -10.73 -4.42 -7.27
C GLY A 84 -10.11 -3.79 -6.01
N TYR A 85 -10.94 -3.32 -5.09
CA TYR A 85 -10.45 -2.67 -3.86
C TYR A 85 -9.77 -3.63 -2.88
N GLY A 86 -10.10 -4.93 -2.89
CA GLY A 86 -9.39 -5.92 -2.08
C GLY A 86 -7.94 -6.11 -2.52
N LEU A 87 -7.68 -6.22 -3.84
CA LEU A 87 -6.32 -6.32 -4.38
C LEU A 87 -5.51 -5.04 -4.12
N ILE A 88 -6.09 -3.87 -4.40
CA ILE A 88 -5.42 -2.59 -4.14
C ILE A 88 -5.14 -2.42 -2.65
N GLY A 89 -6.09 -2.80 -1.79
CA GLY A 89 -5.93 -2.79 -0.35
C GLY A 89 -4.80 -3.71 0.12
N ALA A 90 -4.61 -4.87 -0.50
CA ALA A 90 -3.48 -5.76 -0.21
C ALA A 90 -2.15 -5.10 -0.55
N MET A 91 -2.04 -4.50 -1.73
CA MET A 91 -0.82 -3.83 -2.17
C MET A 91 -0.41 -2.70 -1.23
N VAL A 92 -1.35 -1.80 -0.89
CA VAL A 92 -1.08 -0.63 -0.04
C VAL A 92 -0.89 -1.03 1.43
N GLY A 93 -1.72 -1.94 1.94
CA GLY A 93 -1.75 -2.30 3.34
C GLY A 93 -0.54 -3.12 3.81
N THR A 94 0.00 -4.00 2.96
CA THR A 94 1.11 -4.89 3.34
C THR A 94 2.44 -4.16 3.48
N VAL A 95 2.73 -3.21 2.58
CA VAL A 95 4.06 -2.58 2.51
C VAL A 95 4.24 -1.40 3.46
N VAL A 96 3.15 -0.83 4.01
CA VAL A 96 3.20 0.40 4.81
C VAL A 96 4.11 0.28 6.04
N PHE A 97 4.02 -0.84 6.77
CA PHE A 97 4.82 -1.05 7.98
C PHE A 97 6.27 -1.38 7.65
N MET A 98 6.50 -2.13 6.57
CA MET A 98 7.87 -2.41 6.09
C MET A 98 8.57 -1.11 5.66
N TYR A 99 7.84 -0.22 4.99
CA TYR A 99 8.38 1.07 4.56
C TYR A 99 8.77 1.91 5.76
N CYS A 100 7.88 2.06 6.75
CA CYS A 100 8.21 2.79 7.99
C CYS A 100 9.37 2.15 8.76
N ALA A 101 9.47 0.82 8.79
CA ALA A 101 10.56 0.12 9.46
C ALA A 101 11.95 0.39 8.83
N GLU A 102 12.02 0.63 7.53
CA GLU A 102 13.26 0.96 6.81
C GLU A 102 13.67 2.43 6.97
N LEU A 103 12.73 3.32 7.27
CA LEU A 103 13.00 4.74 7.49
C LEU A 103 13.67 5.03 8.85
N PHE A 104 13.39 4.23 9.88
CA PHE A 104 13.87 4.49 11.24
C PHE A 104 14.99 3.53 11.68
N PRO A 105 16.01 4.04 12.42
CA PRO A 105 17.06 3.18 12.97
C PRO A 105 16.50 2.23 14.04
N THR A 106 17.16 1.08 14.22
CA THR A 106 16.67 -0.03 15.05
C THR A 106 16.34 0.38 16.49
N SER A 107 17.09 1.30 17.08
CA SER A 107 16.90 1.78 18.46
C SER A 107 15.57 2.50 18.71
N VAL A 108 15.02 3.17 17.68
CA VAL A 108 13.77 3.97 17.80
C VAL A 108 12.69 3.48 16.84
N ARG A 109 12.91 2.37 16.13
CA ARG A 109 12.02 1.88 15.07
C ARG A 109 10.59 1.68 15.55
N ASN A 110 10.40 1.01 16.69
CA ASN A 110 9.06 0.74 17.20
C ASN A 110 8.30 2.03 17.55
N LEU A 111 9.01 3.00 18.14
CA LEU A 111 8.45 4.30 18.49
C LEU A 111 8.16 5.15 17.24
N GLY A 112 9.08 5.16 16.27
CA GLY A 112 8.90 5.86 15.00
C GLY A 112 7.73 5.32 14.18
N VAL A 113 7.63 3.99 14.02
CA VAL A 113 6.49 3.33 13.36
C VAL A 113 5.20 3.61 14.12
N GLY A 114 5.21 3.49 15.45
CA GLY A 114 4.04 3.76 16.28
C GLY A 114 3.52 5.20 16.15
N ILE A 115 4.40 6.20 16.26
CA ILE A 115 4.01 7.62 16.16
C ILE A 115 3.52 7.94 14.75
N SER A 116 4.29 7.57 13.71
CA SER A 116 3.91 7.85 12.32
C SER A 116 2.57 7.19 11.95
N TYR A 117 2.36 5.94 12.36
CA TYR A 117 1.11 5.22 12.13
C TYR A 117 -0.06 5.84 12.90
N ASN A 118 0.07 6.08 14.21
CA ASN A 118 -1.04 6.59 15.01
C ASN A 118 -1.41 8.03 14.64
N VAL A 119 -0.44 8.89 14.32
CA VAL A 119 -0.72 10.25 13.85
C VAL A 119 -1.41 10.20 12.49
N GLY A 120 -0.89 9.40 11.54
CA GLY A 120 -1.48 9.25 10.22
C GLY A 120 -2.88 8.67 10.27
N PHE A 121 -3.07 7.56 10.98
CA PHE A 121 -4.35 6.87 11.08
C PHE A 121 -5.35 7.62 11.97
N GLY A 122 -4.89 8.29 13.02
CA GLY A 122 -5.71 9.11 13.90
C GLY A 122 -6.28 10.32 13.16
N LEU A 123 -5.44 11.06 12.45
CA LEU A 123 -5.87 12.21 11.65
C LEU A 123 -6.66 11.74 10.42
N PHE A 124 -6.02 11.01 9.51
CA PHE A 124 -6.66 10.71 8.22
C PHE A 124 -7.66 9.57 8.30
N GLY A 125 -7.44 8.56 9.15
CA GLY A 125 -8.37 7.44 9.28
C GLY A 125 -9.69 7.83 9.98
N GLY A 126 -9.61 8.66 11.03
CA GLY A 126 -10.78 9.16 11.74
C GLY A 126 -11.61 10.16 10.93
N PHE A 127 -10.96 11.11 10.25
CA PHE A 127 -11.65 12.12 9.44
C PHE A 127 -12.00 11.64 8.03
N ALA A 128 -11.46 10.51 7.54
CA ALA A 128 -11.75 10.01 6.19
C ALA A 128 -13.25 9.85 5.87
N PRO A 129 -14.10 9.28 6.75
CA PRO A 129 -15.54 9.20 6.47
C PRO A 129 -16.20 10.59 6.37
N LEU A 130 -15.78 11.55 7.19
CA LEU A 130 -16.30 12.92 7.16
C LEU A 130 -15.93 13.62 5.85
N VAL A 131 -14.66 13.52 5.43
CA VAL A 131 -14.18 14.11 4.17
C VAL A 131 -14.83 13.42 2.96
N ALA A 132 -14.99 12.10 2.99
CA ALA A 132 -15.69 11.37 1.95
C ALA A 132 -17.16 11.80 1.85
N GLU A 133 -17.87 11.92 2.97
CA GLU A 133 -19.25 12.39 2.99
C GLU A 133 -19.39 13.84 2.52
N ALA A 134 -18.48 14.73 2.94
CA ALA A 134 -18.46 16.11 2.47
C ALA A 134 -18.22 16.19 0.95
N SER A 135 -17.38 15.30 0.40
CA SER A 135 -17.13 15.25 -1.05
C SER A 135 -18.36 14.82 -1.86
N LEU A 136 -19.26 14.02 -1.27
CA LEU A 136 -20.51 13.60 -1.91
C LEU A 136 -21.48 14.77 -2.11
N GLN A 137 -21.39 15.83 -1.30
CA GLN A 137 -22.21 17.04 -1.47
C GLN A 137 -21.84 17.79 -2.77
N TRP A 138 -20.63 17.60 -3.28
CA TRP A 138 -20.12 18.30 -4.46
C TRP A 138 -20.26 17.43 -5.71
N SER A 139 -19.97 16.13 -5.58
CA SER A 139 -20.09 15.17 -6.66
C SER A 139 -20.29 13.76 -6.13
N VAL A 140 -21.14 12.98 -6.79
CA VAL A 140 -21.33 11.55 -6.51
C VAL A 140 -20.00 10.79 -6.57
N TYR A 141 -19.07 11.22 -7.43
CA TYR A 141 -17.75 10.58 -7.61
C TYR A 141 -16.65 11.13 -6.68
N GLY A 142 -16.97 12.07 -5.79
CA GLY A 142 -16.02 12.71 -4.87
C GLY A 142 -15.12 11.73 -4.13
N PRO A 143 -15.66 10.67 -3.51
CA PRO A 143 -14.84 9.69 -2.80
C PRO A 143 -13.86 8.92 -3.71
N GLY A 144 -14.24 8.62 -4.95
CA GLY A 144 -13.35 7.98 -5.94
C GLY A 144 -12.17 8.86 -6.36
N LEU A 145 -12.43 10.18 -6.47
CA LEU A 145 -11.37 11.18 -6.73
C LEU A 145 -10.44 11.31 -5.54
N LEU A 146 -10.95 11.30 -4.31
CA LEU A 146 -10.14 11.32 -3.10
C LEU A 146 -9.21 10.10 -3.01
N LEU A 147 -9.71 8.91 -3.35
CA LEU A 147 -8.89 7.70 -3.40
C LEU A 147 -7.75 7.79 -4.42
N SER A 148 -8.07 8.25 -5.63
CA SER A 148 -7.08 8.40 -6.68
C SER A 148 -6.06 9.49 -6.35
N GLY A 149 -6.52 10.61 -5.78
CA GLY A 149 -5.67 11.67 -5.28
C GLY A 149 -4.71 11.18 -4.20
N ALA A 150 -5.20 10.39 -3.23
CA ALA A 150 -4.36 9.78 -2.21
C ALA A 150 -3.30 8.85 -2.82
N GLY A 151 -3.68 8.00 -3.78
CA GLY A 151 -2.75 7.13 -4.51
C GLY A 151 -1.67 7.93 -5.27
N LEU A 152 -2.05 9.02 -5.95
CA LEU A 152 -1.13 9.90 -6.65
C LEU A 152 -0.18 10.61 -5.67
N ILE A 153 -0.66 11.07 -4.51
CA ILE A 153 0.19 11.66 -3.48
C ILE A 153 1.21 10.64 -2.98
N THR A 154 0.79 9.40 -2.73
CA THR A 154 1.72 8.31 -2.36
C THR A 154 2.74 8.06 -3.47
N PHE A 155 2.30 7.97 -4.73
CA PHE A 155 3.19 7.78 -5.88
C PHE A 155 4.24 8.89 -5.97
N LEU A 156 3.83 10.16 -5.92
CA LEU A 156 4.72 11.31 -6.00
C LEU A 156 5.68 11.41 -4.80
N SER A 157 5.19 11.12 -3.60
CA SER A 157 6.01 11.09 -2.38
C SER A 157 7.11 10.04 -2.49
N VAL A 158 6.78 8.83 -2.96
CA VAL A 158 7.78 7.76 -3.12
C VAL A 158 8.70 8.05 -4.31
N ALA A 159 8.18 8.56 -5.41
CA ALA A 159 8.98 8.90 -6.59
C ALA A 159 10.03 9.97 -6.26
N THR A 160 9.64 11.04 -5.56
CA THR A 160 10.56 12.09 -5.10
C THR A 160 11.57 11.54 -4.09
N SER A 161 11.16 10.64 -3.19
CA SER A 161 12.07 9.95 -2.26
C SER A 161 13.13 9.13 -3.01
N VAL A 162 12.74 8.35 -4.02
CA VAL A 162 13.65 7.56 -4.85
C VAL A 162 14.58 8.46 -5.67
N MET A 163 14.07 9.55 -6.23
CA MET A 163 14.88 10.53 -6.95
C MET A 163 15.91 11.21 -6.04
N GLY A 164 15.53 11.57 -4.81
CA GLY A 164 16.42 12.17 -3.81
C GLY A 164 17.52 11.21 -3.36
N LEU A 165 17.22 9.91 -3.25
CA LEU A 165 18.21 8.88 -3.00
C LEU A 165 19.20 8.73 -4.17
N ARG A 166 18.70 8.70 -5.41
CA ARG A 166 19.55 8.65 -6.62
C ARG A 166 20.44 9.88 -6.77
N ALA A 167 19.94 11.05 -6.38
CA ALA A 167 20.69 12.31 -6.38
C ALA A 167 21.66 12.45 -5.20
N GLY A 168 21.74 11.45 -4.30
CA GLY A 168 22.59 11.49 -3.11
C GLY A 168 22.17 12.50 -2.03
N LYS A 169 20.96 13.09 -2.15
CA LYS A 169 20.42 14.09 -1.21
C LYS A 169 19.78 13.47 0.03
N LEU A 170 19.33 12.22 -0.10
CA LEU A 170 18.71 11.45 0.98
C LEU A 170 19.60 10.26 1.34
N LYS A 171 19.62 9.91 2.63
CA LYS A 171 20.27 8.70 3.15
C LYS A 171 19.23 7.87 3.88
N LEU A 172 19.15 6.59 3.55
CA LEU A 172 18.32 5.64 4.29
C LEU A 172 19.01 5.28 5.60
N ALA A 173 18.24 5.22 6.69
CA ALA A 173 18.76 4.84 8.01
C ALA A 173 19.18 3.36 8.06
N TYR A 174 18.52 2.51 7.28
CA TYR A 174 18.83 1.09 7.17
C TYR A 174 18.61 0.61 5.73
N LEU A 175 19.66 0.21 5.03
CA LEU A 175 19.55 -0.57 3.79
C LEU A 175 19.53 -2.05 4.15
N ARG A 176 18.58 -2.82 3.64
CA ARG A 176 18.71 -4.29 3.67
C ARG A 176 19.95 -4.66 2.82
N PRO A 177 20.94 -5.37 3.38
CA PRO A 177 22.16 -5.72 2.64
C PRO A 177 21.87 -6.66 1.45
N GLU A 178 20.82 -7.48 1.53
CA GLU A 178 20.43 -8.43 0.49
C GLU A 178 18.89 -8.51 0.36
N LEU A 179 18.38 -8.69 -0.85
CA LEU A 179 17.01 -9.18 -1.06
C LEU A 179 16.99 -10.66 -0.62
N TYR A 180 16.14 -11.03 0.34
CA TYR A 180 16.19 -12.32 1.07
C TYR A 180 16.12 -13.57 0.16
N CYS A 181 15.64 -13.44 -1.09
CA CYS A 181 15.50 -14.54 -2.05
C CYS A 181 16.43 -14.43 -3.28
N ARG A 182 17.63 -13.84 -3.14
CA ARG A 182 18.63 -13.82 -4.22
C ARG A 182 19.43 -15.13 -4.39
N GLY A 183 19.02 -16.22 -3.75
CA GLY A 183 19.62 -17.55 -3.89
C GLY A 183 19.41 -18.23 -5.26
N PHE A 184 18.52 -17.71 -6.11
CA PHE A 184 18.18 -18.33 -7.41
C PHE A 184 18.65 -17.58 -8.66
N ALA A 185 19.35 -16.45 -8.52
CA ALA A 185 19.88 -15.75 -9.68
C ALA A 185 21.19 -15.04 -9.32
N ARG A 186 22.32 -15.71 -9.62
CA ARG A 186 23.61 -15.04 -9.82
C ARG A 186 23.50 -14.12 -11.03
N VAL A 187 22.93 -12.94 -10.81
CA VAL A 187 23.11 -11.81 -11.73
C VAL A 187 24.21 -10.97 -11.13
N ASP A 188 25.39 -11.17 -11.68
CA ASP A 188 26.58 -10.37 -11.45
C ASP A 188 26.25 -8.91 -11.81
N ARG A 189 25.89 -8.11 -10.80
CA ARG A 189 25.74 -6.66 -10.96
C ARG A 189 26.62 -6.01 -9.93
N LYS A 190 27.69 -5.36 -10.44
CA LYS A 190 28.32 -4.22 -9.79
C LYS A 190 27.23 -3.37 -9.15
N ALA A 191 27.16 -3.38 -7.83
CA ALA A 191 26.34 -2.44 -7.10
C ALA A 191 26.74 -1.03 -7.57
N PRO A 192 25.79 -0.11 -7.83
CA PRO A 192 26.15 1.28 -7.99
C PRO A 192 26.87 1.69 -6.71
N ASP A 193 28.09 2.17 -6.85
CA ASP A 193 28.91 2.63 -5.74
C ASP A 193 28.23 3.87 -5.17
N PHE A 194 27.39 3.67 -4.15
CA PHE A 194 26.70 4.76 -3.46
C PHE A 194 27.62 5.19 -2.32
N PRO A 195 28.33 6.34 -2.45
CA PRO A 195 29.46 6.71 -1.58
C PRO A 195 29.07 7.04 -0.12
N ASN A 196 27.84 6.77 0.29
CA ASN A 196 27.23 7.24 1.53
C ASN A 196 26.38 6.19 2.25
N VAL A 197 26.51 4.90 1.91
CA VAL A 197 25.73 3.80 2.49
C VAL A 197 26.52 3.14 3.61
N VAL A 198 25.97 3.12 4.83
CA VAL A 198 26.47 2.25 5.90
C VAL A 198 25.92 0.85 5.64
N VAL A 199 26.73 0.00 4.99
CA VAL A 199 26.39 -1.40 4.77
C VAL A 199 26.65 -2.15 6.08
N PRO A 200 25.65 -2.76 6.73
CA PRO A 200 25.91 -3.65 7.85
C PRO A 200 26.72 -4.85 7.35
N PRO A 201 27.61 -5.45 8.18
CA PRO A 201 28.39 -6.60 7.76
C PRO A 201 27.46 -7.71 7.24
N ALA A 202 27.80 -8.27 6.07
CA ALA A 202 27.01 -9.31 5.42
C ALA A 202 26.72 -10.44 6.41
N VAL A 203 25.44 -10.79 6.56
CA VAL A 203 25.03 -11.97 7.32
C VAL A 203 25.30 -13.17 6.43
N ASP A 204 26.29 -13.96 6.81
CA ASP A 204 26.74 -15.14 6.10
C ASP A 204 25.61 -16.18 6.05
N CYS A 205 24.84 -16.21 4.94
CA CYS A 205 23.66 -17.08 4.80
C CYS A 205 24.00 -18.58 4.89
N GLU A 206 25.26 -18.97 4.68
CA GLU A 206 25.72 -20.37 4.87
C GLU A 206 25.69 -20.79 6.35
N LYS A 207 25.86 -19.86 7.30
CA LYS A 207 25.80 -20.19 8.74
C LYS A 207 24.37 -20.33 9.26
N VAL A 208 23.38 -19.72 8.60
CA VAL A 208 21.97 -19.77 9.03
C VAL A 208 21.25 -20.99 8.44
N ALA A 209 21.68 -21.48 7.28
CA ALA A 209 21.12 -22.70 6.67
C ALA A 209 21.64 -24.02 7.28
N GLY A 210 22.63 -23.95 8.17
CA GLY A 210 23.22 -25.09 8.86
C GLY A 210 22.85 -25.24 10.35
N MET A 211 21.86 -24.48 10.83
CA MET A 211 21.30 -24.60 12.20
C MET A 211 19.86 -25.09 12.17
#